data_AF-A0A7S3QKG9-F1
#
_entry.id   AF-A0A7S3QKG9-F1
#
_cell.length_a   1.000
_cell.length_b   1.000
_cell.length_c   1.000
_cell.angle_alpha   90.00
_cell.angle_beta   90.00
_cell.angle_gamma   90.00
#
_symmetry.space_group_name_H-M   'P 1'
#
loop_
_entity.id
_entity.type
_entity.pdbx_description
1 polymer ?
#
loop_
_entity_poly.entity_id
_entity_poly.type
_entity_poly.pdbx_seq_one_letter_code
_entity_poly.pdbx_strand_id
1 'polypeptide(L)'
;MVTYRKVVGNMFSIPVHWTLEAQSLIRGLLQANPAQRLGVVGGGIRQLKAHPWFNGYSWDAMLAKRYQAPHLPNVSSPTDSSNFGDFSDL
;
A
#
# COMPACT_ATOMS: atom_id res chain seq x y z
N MET A 1 -3.55 24.98 -0.01
CA MET A 1 -4.51 24.24 0.85
C MET A 1 -5.47 23.30 0.11
N VAL A 2 -5.26 22.96 -1.17
CA VAL A 2 -6.18 22.07 -1.91
C VAL A 2 -6.08 20.61 -1.45
N THR A 3 -4.86 20.11 -1.20
CA THR A 3 -4.62 18.73 -0.76
C THR A 3 -5.28 18.41 0.58
N TYR A 4 -5.10 19.26 1.59
CA TYR A 4 -5.69 19.05 2.92
C TYR A 4 -7.23 18.95 2.85
N ARG A 5 -7.88 19.85 2.08
CA ARG A 5 -9.33 19.82 1.90
C ARG A 5 -9.80 18.51 1.25
N LYS A 6 -9.05 17.98 0.28
CA LYS A 6 -9.36 16.68 -0.35
C LYS A 6 -9.26 15.52 0.65
N VAL A 7 -8.23 15.51 1.47
CA VAL A 7 -8.02 14.47 2.50
C VAL A 7 -9.14 14.51 3.54
N VAL A 8 -9.42 15.69 4.12
CA VAL A 8 -10.46 15.83 5.14
C VAL A 8 -11.86 15.58 4.58
N GLY A 9 -12.12 16.03 3.35
CA GLY A 9 -13.39 15.79 2.66
C GLY A 9 -13.56 14.37 2.11
N ASN A 10 -12.59 13.48 2.34
CA ASN A 10 -12.53 12.12 1.78
C ASN A 10 -12.76 12.08 0.25
N MET A 11 -12.22 13.07 -0.46
CA MET A 11 -12.46 13.26 -1.88
C MET A 11 -11.35 12.58 -2.69
N PHE A 12 -11.60 11.32 -3.05
CA PHE A 12 -10.75 10.54 -3.93
C PHE A 12 -11.59 9.78 -4.95
N SER A 13 -11.00 9.47 -6.10
CA SER A 13 -11.59 8.61 -7.12
C SER A 13 -10.82 7.29 -7.18
N ILE A 14 -11.54 6.20 -7.38
CA ILE A 14 -10.95 4.89 -7.60
C ILE A 14 -10.86 4.63 -9.10
N PRO A 15 -9.69 4.23 -9.62
CA PRO A 15 -9.56 3.89 -11.03
C PRO A 15 -10.45 2.70 -11.42
N VAL A 16 -11.12 2.82 -12.56
CA VAL A 16 -12.09 1.81 -13.04
C VAL A 16 -11.46 0.46 -13.37
N HIS A 17 -10.15 0.42 -13.67
CA HIS A 17 -9.43 -0.80 -14.03
C HIS A 17 -8.98 -1.63 -12.81
N TRP A 18 -9.26 -1.18 -11.58
CA TRP A 18 -8.94 -1.93 -10.37
C TRP A 18 -9.98 -3.01 -10.09
N THR A 19 -9.51 -4.17 -9.60
CA THR A 19 -10.40 -5.26 -9.18
C THR A 19 -11.31 -4.82 -8.03
N LEU A 20 -12.51 -5.38 -7.92
CA LEU A 20 -13.49 -5.00 -6.89
C LEU A 20 -12.91 -5.13 -5.47
N GLU A 21 -12.07 -6.13 -5.25
CA GLU A 21 -11.37 -6.37 -3.98
C GLU A 21 -10.38 -5.25 -3.68
N ALA A 22 -9.62 -4.78 -4.69
CA ALA A 22 -8.69 -3.67 -4.52
C ALA A 22 -9.45 -2.38 -4.19
N GLN A 23 -10.56 -2.13 -4.90
CA GLN A 23 -11.40 -0.97 -4.64
C GLN A 23 -11.99 -1.01 -3.22
N SER A 24 -12.49 -2.18 -2.79
CA SER A 24 -13.01 -2.40 -1.44
C SER A 24 -11.94 -2.14 -0.37
N LEU A 25 -10.73 -2.69 -0.57
CA LEU A 25 -9.61 -2.50 0.35
C LEU A 25 -9.30 -1.02 0.54
N ILE A 26 -9.17 -0.27 -0.56
CA ILE A 26 -8.82 1.15 -0.51
C ILE A 26 -9.94 1.99 0.11
N ARG A 27 -11.23 1.71 -0.15
CA ARG A 27 -12.33 2.37 0.57
C ARG A 27 -12.29 2.12 2.07
N GLY A 28 -11.99 0.90 2.49
CA GLY A 28 -11.85 0.55 3.91
C GLY A 28 -10.68 1.25 4.60
N LEU A 29 -9.55 1.39 3.92
CA LEU A 29 -8.36 2.07 4.43
C LEU A 29 -8.52 3.59 4.47
N LEU A 30 -9.12 4.18 3.43
CA LEU A 30 -9.32 5.62 3.28
C LEU A 30 -10.64 6.08 3.92
N GLN A 31 -10.96 5.55 5.11
CA GLN A 31 -12.15 5.98 5.82
C GLN A 31 -11.88 7.27 6.61
N ALA A 32 -12.78 8.25 6.43
CA ALA A 32 -12.71 9.57 7.06
C ALA A 32 -12.79 9.46 8.59
N ASN A 33 -13.72 8.64 9.08
CA ASN A 33 -13.82 8.30 10.50
C ASN A 33 -12.78 7.22 10.87
N PRO A 34 -11.78 7.51 11.70
CA PRO A 34 -10.77 6.54 12.10
C PRO A 34 -11.34 5.30 12.78
N ALA A 35 -12.43 5.46 13.54
CA ALA A 35 -13.06 4.34 14.25
C ALA A 35 -13.74 3.33 13.31
N GLN A 36 -13.95 3.68 12.04
CA GLN A 36 -14.49 2.80 11.00
C GLN A 36 -13.41 2.32 10.02
N ARG A 37 -12.16 2.72 10.20
CA ARG A 37 -11.07 2.40 9.28
C ARG A 37 -10.67 0.93 9.41
N LEU A 38 -10.51 0.27 8.26
CA LEU A 38 -9.97 -1.08 8.19
C LEU A 38 -8.57 -1.12 8.83
N GLY A 39 -8.35 -2.10 9.70
CA GLY A 39 -7.14 -2.19 10.53
C GLY A 39 -7.27 -1.54 11.92
N VAL A 40 -8.30 -0.73 12.16
CA VAL A 40 -8.65 -0.16 13.47
C VAL A 40 -9.90 -0.82 14.06
N VAL A 41 -10.93 -1.02 13.22
CA VAL A 41 -12.18 -1.71 13.59
C VAL A 41 -11.93 -3.13 14.08
N GLY A 42 -12.79 -3.62 14.99
CA GLY A 42 -12.72 -4.89 15.70
C GLY A 42 -11.97 -6.01 14.97
N GLY A 43 -10.89 -6.51 15.60
CA GLY A 43 -9.98 -7.49 14.98
C GLY A 43 -8.72 -6.84 14.36
N GLY A 44 -8.73 -5.52 14.15
CA GLY A 44 -7.57 -4.71 13.81
C GLY A 44 -6.81 -5.23 12.59
N ILE A 45 -5.49 -5.38 12.71
CA ILE A 45 -4.63 -5.88 11.63
C ILE A 45 -5.05 -7.26 11.12
N ARG A 46 -5.70 -8.11 11.94
CA ARG A 46 -6.13 -9.44 11.49
C ARG A 46 -7.21 -9.34 10.41
N GLN A 47 -8.13 -8.39 10.52
CA GLN A 47 -9.13 -8.16 9.46
C GLN A 47 -8.48 -7.65 8.18
N LEU A 48 -7.49 -6.75 8.28
CA LEU A 48 -6.75 -6.27 7.11
C LEU A 48 -6.08 -7.44 6.38
N LYS A 49 -5.36 -8.29 7.12
CA LYS A 49 -4.65 -9.45 6.57
C LYS A 49 -5.58 -10.49 5.96
N ALA A 50 -6.82 -10.59 6.45
CA ALA A 50 -7.86 -11.50 5.97
C ALA A 50 -8.76 -10.90 4.88
N HIS A 51 -8.52 -9.65 4.45
CA HIS A 51 -9.33 -9.01 3.42
C HIS A 51 -9.21 -9.79 2.09
N PRO A 52 -10.30 -9.96 1.30
CA PRO A 52 -10.30 -10.77 0.08
C PRO A 52 -9.25 -10.41 -0.96
N TRP A 53 -8.79 -9.16 -0.98
CA TRP A 53 -7.69 -8.73 -1.85
C TRP A 53 -6.38 -9.50 -1.59
N PHE A 54 -6.18 -9.98 -0.36
CA PHE A 54 -5.03 -10.80 0.05
C PHE A 54 -5.33 -12.31 -0.03
N ASN A 55 -6.43 -12.74 -0.65
CA ASN A 55 -6.71 -14.18 -0.80
C ASN A 55 -5.58 -14.87 -1.57
N GLY A 56 -5.07 -15.98 -1.03
CA GLY A 56 -3.93 -16.70 -1.59
C GLY A 56 -2.56 -16.09 -1.24
N TYR A 57 -2.52 -14.94 -0.55
CA TYR A 57 -1.27 -14.35 -0.08
C TYR A 57 -0.85 -14.93 1.27
N SER A 58 0.32 -15.57 1.32
CA SER A 58 0.90 -16.11 2.54
C SER A 58 1.78 -15.06 3.22
N TRP A 59 1.26 -14.50 4.32
CA TRP A 59 2.02 -13.56 5.15
C TRP A 59 3.31 -14.17 5.72
N ASP A 60 3.29 -15.46 6.04
CA ASP A 60 4.46 -16.18 6.56
C ASP A 60 5.52 -16.40 5.48
N ALA A 61 5.11 -16.71 4.24
CA ALA A 61 6.05 -16.81 3.12
C ALA A 61 6.72 -15.47 2.80
N MET A 62 5.98 -14.36 2.90
CA MET A 62 6.53 -13.02 2.76
C MET A 62 7.55 -12.70 3.86
N LEU A 63 7.21 -12.98 5.12
CA LEU A 63 8.12 -12.74 6.25
C LEU A 63 9.40 -13.59 6.13
N ALA A 64 9.28 -14.83 5.65
CA ALA A 64 10.40 -15.72 5.38
C ALA A 64 11.15 -15.39 4.06
N LYS A 65 10.80 -14.29 3.38
CA LYS A 65 11.39 -13.84 2.11
C LYS A 65 11.36 -14.91 1.00
N ARG A 66 10.31 -15.72 0.95
CA ARG A 66 10.14 -16.83 -0.01
C ARG A 66 9.50 -16.42 -1.34
N TYR A 67 8.86 -15.25 -1.40
CA TYR A 67 8.33 -14.74 -2.65
C TYR A 67 9.47 -14.20 -3.53
N GLN A 68 9.42 -14.52 -4.82
CA GLN A 68 10.22 -13.82 -5.81
C GLN A 68 9.71 -12.38 -5.93
N ALA A 69 10.61 -11.40 -5.82
CA ALA A 69 10.26 -10.01 -6.02
C ALA A 69 9.84 -9.77 -7.49
N PRO A 70 8.74 -9.05 -7.74
CA PRO A 70 8.30 -8.74 -9.10
C PRO A 70 9.27 -7.78 -9.83
N HIS A 71 10.08 -7.04 -9.06
CA HIS A 71 11.10 -6.15 -9.59
C HIS A 71 12.40 -6.36 -8.80
N LEU A 72 13.49 -6.57 -9.53
CA LEU A 72 14.84 -6.60 -9.00
C LEU A 72 15.59 -5.39 -9.60
N PRO A 73 16.00 -4.41 -8.78
CA PRO A 73 16.72 -3.25 -9.29
C PRO A 73 18.11 -3.68 -9.79
N ASN A 74 18.59 -3.01 -10.83
CA ASN A 74 19.94 -3.24 -11.33
C ASN A 74 20.94 -2.56 -10.38
N VAL A 75 21.83 -3.36 -9.80
CA VAL A 75 22.88 -2.90 -8.88
C VAL A 75 24.19 -3.53 -9.33
N SER A 76 25.16 -2.69 -9.65
CA SER A 76 26.46 -3.10 -10.21
C SER A 76 27.53 -3.35 -9.14
N SER A 77 27.41 -2.72 -7.96
CA SER A 77 28.36 -2.87 -6.85
C SER A 77 27.72 -2.52 -5.50
N PRO A 78 28.33 -2.91 -4.36
CA PRO A 78 27.84 -2.53 -3.03
C PRO A 78 27.80 -1.01 -2.77
N THR A 79 28.49 -0.21 -3.58
CA THR A 79 28.55 1.26 -3.48
C THR A 79 27.81 1.95 -4.63
N ASP A 80 27.05 1.21 -5.43
CA ASP A 80 26.33 1.74 -6.58
C ASP A 80 25.21 2.71 -6.13
N SER A 81 25.29 3.96 -6.57
CA SER A 81 24.31 5.01 -6.30
C SER A 81 23.40 5.33 -7.50
N SER A 82 23.44 4.54 -8.59
CA SER A 82 22.70 4.82 -9.82
C SER A 82 21.17 4.80 -9.69
N ASN A 83 20.63 4.17 -8.64
CA ASN A 83 19.20 4.17 -8.32
C ASN A 83 18.77 5.35 -7.43
N PHE A 84 19.67 6.29 -7.14
CA PHE A 84 19.40 7.50 -6.36
C PHE A 84 19.47 8.73 -7.27
N GLY A 85 18.80 9.81 -6.86
CA GLY A 85 18.87 11.10 -7.57
C GLY A 85 20.24 11.75 -7.42
N ASP A 86 20.62 12.59 -8.38
CA ASP A 86 21.75 13.48 -8.25
C ASP A 86 21.33 14.72 -7.45
N PHE A 87 22.11 15.05 -6.43
CA PHE A 87 21.89 16.18 -5.53
C PHE A 87 23.09 17.13 -5.50
N SER A 88 24.02 16.99 -6.45
CA SER A 88 25.23 17.82 -6.52
C SER A 88 24.93 19.29 -6.83
N ASP A 89 23.75 19.58 -7.38
CA ASP A 89 23.29 20.91 -7.77
C ASP A 89 22.32 21.57 -6.76
N LEU A 90 22.16 21.01 -5.55
CA LEU A 90 21.41 21.63 -4.43
C LEU A 90 22.34 22.43 -3.51
#